data_AF-A0A0F8ZAB4-F1
#
_entry.id   AF-A0A0F8ZAB4-F1
#
_cell.length_a   1.000
_cell.length_b   1.000
_cell.length_c   1.000
_cell.angle_alpha   90.00
_cell.angle_beta   90.00
_cell.angle_gamma   90.00
#
_symmetry.space_group_name_H-M   'P 1'
#
loop_
_entity.id
_entity.type
_entity.pdbx_description
1 polymer ?
#
loop_
_entity_poly.entity_id
_entity_poly.type
_entity_poly.pdbx_seq_one_letter_code
_entity_poly.pdbx_strand_id
1 'polypeptide(L)'
;SAQHQVAAADLSVEANEAAMAPSITLNGQYGLNETFDSRAYTRSGSVGVNVGQTIYQGGALSSAVRRSMAQRDAQRANLHVVRRDVEQDVGNAYAALASARAQLEASDRQIRAARIAFRGVREEATLGARTTLDVLDAEQSLLDAESTRVSARANLYVAAYSVLAATGQLTARDLKLPVQIYDAGAYYNLVKDGPAKYSKEGKALDRVLRALQKD
;
A
#
# COMPACT_ATOMS: atom_id res chain seq x y z
N SER A 1 -6.22 2.20 -3.20
CA SER A 1 -6.71 0.89 -3.68
C SER A 1 -8.24 0.81 -3.64
N ALA A 2 -8.89 0.95 -2.47
CA ALA A 2 -10.36 0.85 -2.35
C ALA A 2 -11.16 1.82 -3.25
N GLN A 3 -10.73 3.09 -3.38
CA GLN A 3 -11.37 4.04 -4.30
C GLN A 3 -11.29 3.59 -5.77
N HIS A 4 -10.16 3.02 -6.19
CA HIS A 4 -10.01 2.49 -7.55
C HIS A 4 -10.85 1.22 -7.76
N GLN A 5 -11.09 0.42 -6.72
CA GLN A 5 -12.01 -0.72 -6.79
C GLN A 5 -13.46 -0.25 -6.99
N VAL A 6 -13.87 0.84 -6.33
CA VAL A 6 -15.18 1.46 -6.58
C VAL A 6 -15.27 1.97 -8.02
N ALA A 7 -14.26 2.70 -8.50
CA ALA A 7 -14.23 3.19 -9.88
C ALA A 7 -14.27 2.05 -10.92
N ALA A 8 -13.54 0.95 -10.68
CA ALA A 8 -13.58 -0.23 -11.54
C ALA A 8 -14.96 -0.91 -11.53
N ALA A 9 -15.64 -0.93 -10.37
CA ALA A 9 -17.00 -1.44 -10.26
C ALA A 9 -18.02 -0.54 -10.95
N ASP A 10 -17.86 0.80 -10.89
CA ASP A 10 -18.67 1.76 -11.65
C ASP A 10 -18.53 1.50 -13.16
N LEU A 11 -17.31 1.33 -13.67
CA LEU A 11 -17.05 0.99 -15.07
C LEU A 11 -17.63 -0.38 -15.47
N SER A 12 -17.69 -1.33 -14.54
CA SER A 12 -18.30 -2.65 -14.79
C SER A 12 -19.83 -2.55 -14.93
N VAL A 13 -20.48 -1.62 -14.21
CA VAL A 13 -21.91 -1.33 -14.40
C VAL A 13 -22.12 -0.72 -15.79
N GLU A 14 -21.33 0.30 -16.15
CA GLU A 14 -21.41 0.96 -17.45
C GLU A 14 -21.17 -0.02 -18.61
N ALA A 15 -20.19 -0.92 -18.50
CA ALA A 15 -19.94 -1.95 -19.49
C ALA A 15 -21.13 -2.91 -19.67
N ASN A 16 -21.81 -3.28 -18.59
CA ASN A 16 -22.99 -4.15 -18.64
C ASN A 16 -24.25 -3.42 -19.14
N GLU A 17 -24.35 -2.12 -18.92
CA GLU A 17 -25.38 -1.28 -19.54
C GLU A 17 -25.11 -1.12 -21.05
N ALA A 18 -23.85 -0.88 -21.44
CA ALA A 18 -23.44 -0.80 -22.84
C ALA A 18 -23.66 -2.14 -23.59
N ALA A 19 -23.57 -3.28 -22.91
CA ALA A 19 -23.89 -4.59 -23.48
C ALA A 19 -25.38 -4.74 -23.88
N MET A 20 -26.28 -3.85 -23.41
CA MET A 20 -27.68 -3.80 -23.88
C MET A 20 -27.84 -3.03 -25.19
N ALA A 21 -26.84 -2.22 -25.57
CA ALA A 21 -26.85 -1.50 -26.84
C ALA A 21 -26.39 -2.41 -28.00
N PRO A 22 -26.67 -2.02 -29.26
CA PRO A 22 -26.12 -2.70 -30.42
C PRO A 22 -24.58 -2.69 -30.39
N SER A 23 -23.96 -3.83 -30.68
CA SER A 23 -22.52 -3.91 -30.92
C SER A 23 -22.23 -3.79 -32.41
N ILE A 24 -21.17 -3.05 -32.75
CA ILE A 24 -20.69 -2.86 -34.12
C ILE A 24 -19.26 -3.39 -34.18
N THR A 25 -19.03 -4.38 -35.03
CA THR A 25 -17.72 -5.01 -35.21
C THR A 25 -17.27 -4.85 -36.66
N LEU A 26 -16.10 -4.24 -36.86
CA LEU A 26 -15.43 -4.14 -38.15
C LEU A 26 -14.38 -5.23 -38.26
N ASN A 27 -14.51 -6.09 -39.27
CA ASN A 27 -13.56 -7.15 -39.57
C ASN A 27 -12.89 -6.86 -40.91
N GLY A 28 -11.57 -7.02 -40.97
CA GLY A 28 -10.79 -6.93 -42.20
C GLY A 28 -9.81 -8.09 -42.28
N GLN A 29 -9.80 -8.80 -43.40
CA GLN A 29 -8.85 -9.87 -43.64
C GLN A 29 -8.12 -9.63 -44.96
N TYR A 30 -6.86 -10.01 -44.99
CA TYR A 30 -6.04 -10.00 -46.18
C TYR A 30 -5.18 -11.25 -46.23
N GLY A 31 -5.34 -12.06 -47.28
CA GLY A 31 -4.73 -13.37 -47.38
C GLY A 31 -4.08 -13.61 -48.74
N LEU A 32 -2.99 -14.36 -48.69
CA LEU A 32 -2.37 -14.98 -49.85
C LEU A 32 -2.58 -16.48 -49.72
N ASN A 33 -3.17 -17.09 -50.73
CA ASN A 33 -3.37 -18.52 -50.78
C ASN A 33 -2.51 -19.11 -51.91
N GLU A 34 -1.59 -19.99 -51.52
CA GLU A 34 -0.67 -20.70 -52.41
C GLU A 34 -0.86 -22.20 -52.21
N THR A 35 -0.94 -22.97 -53.30
CA THR A 35 -1.13 -24.42 -53.26
C THR A 35 0.17 -25.10 -53.68
N PHE A 36 0.66 -26.08 -52.92
CA PHE A 36 1.96 -26.73 -53.15
C PHE A 36 2.15 -27.38 -54.53
N ASP A 37 1.07 -27.72 -55.23
CA ASP A 37 1.07 -28.35 -56.56
C ASP A 37 0.87 -27.35 -57.73
N SER A 38 0.80 -26.04 -57.45
CA SER A 38 0.54 -25.01 -58.46
C SER A 38 1.34 -23.72 -58.22
N ARG A 39 1.90 -23.13 -59.29
CA ARG A 39 2.56 -21.81 -59.23
C ARG A 39 1.59 -20.62 -59.17
N ALA A 40 0.29 -20.88 -59.20
CA ALA A 40 -0.73 -19.84 -59.12
C ALA A 40 -0.94 -19.42 -57.65
N TYR A 41 -0.78 -18.13 -57.37
CA TYR A 41 -1.10 -17.54 -56.07
C TYR A 41 -2.38 -16.69 -56.22
N THR A 42 -3.26 -16.78 -55.22
CA THR A 42 -4.46 -15.93 -55.17
C THR A 42 -4.32 -14.98 -54.00
N ARG A 43 -4.47 -13.68 -54.28
CA ARG A 43 -4.47 -12.63 -53.27
C ARG A 43 -5.90 -12.13 -53.13
N SER A 44 -6.44 -12.21 -51.93
CA SER A 44 -7.79 -11.73 -51.63
C SER A 44 -7.81 -10.92 -50.35
N GLY A 45 -8.62 -9.87 -50.36
CA GLY A 45 -8.92 -9.06 -49.20
C GLY A 45 -10.42 -8.93 -49.05
N SER A 46 -10.91 -8.94 -47.81
CA SER A 46 -12.30 -8.67 -47.50
C SER A 46 -12.39 -7.74 -46.30
N VAL A 47 -13.37 -6.85 -46.34
CA VAL A 47 -13.73 -5.98 -45.22
C VAL A 47 -15.23 -6.12 -45.02
N GLY A 48 -15.67 -6.32 -43.78
CA GLY A 48 -17.07 -6.48 -43.43
C GLY A 48 -17.39 -5.83 -42.11
N VAL A 49 -18.55 -5.19 -42.03
CA VAL A 49 -19.10 -4.62 -40.79
C VAL A 49 -20.25 -5.53 -40.34
N ASN A 50 -20.23 -5.94 -39.08
CA ASN A 50 -21.30 -6.70 -38.46
C ASN A 50 -21.94 -5.85 -37.35
N VAL A 51 -23.26 -5.69 -37.42
CA VAL A 51 -24.03 -5.01 -36.37
C VAL A 51 -24.97 -6.04 -35.75
N GLY A 52 -24.89 -6.21 -34.42
CA GLY A 52 -25.70 -7.17 -33.69
C GLY A 52 -26.31 -6.56 -32.45
N GLN A 53 -27.61 -6.77 -32.23
CA GLN A 53 -28.30 -6.38 -31.02
C GLN A 53 -29.16 -7.54 -30.49
N THR A 54 -29.07 -7.80 -29.20
CA THR A 54 -29.93 -8.75 -28.53
C THR A 54 -31.27 -8.10 -28.20
N ILE A 55 -32.34 -8.53 -28.87
CA ILE A 55 -33.70 -8.01 -28.62
C ILE A 55 -34.28 -8.58 -27.33
N TYR A 56 -34.07 -9.88 -27.08
CA TYR A 56 -34.55 -10.56 -25.88
C TYR A 56 -33.67 -11.75 -25.51
N GLN A 57 -33.38 -11.90 -24.22
CA GLN A 57 -32.56 -13.00 -23.68
C GLN A 57 -33.06 -13.46 -22.29
N GLY A 58 -34.38 -13.54 -22.10
CA GLY A 58 -34.96 -14.02 -20.84
C GLY A 58 -34.57 -13.18 -19.60
N GLY A 59 -34.28 -11.89 -19.80
CA GLY A 59 -33.87 -10.99 -18.72
C GLY A 59 -32.41 -11.11 -18.27
N ALA A 60 -31.58 -11.95 -18.91
CA ALA A 60 -30.18 -12.17 -18.54
C ALA A 60 -29.37 -10.86 -18.42
N LEU A 61 -29.47 -9.98 -19.43
CA LEU A 61 -28.78 -8.68 -19.44
C LEU A 61 -29.24 -7.78 -18.28
N SER A 62 -30.56 -7.72 -18.02
CA SER A 62 -31.10 -6.92 -16.91
C SER A 62 -30.60 -7.41 -15.55
N SER A 63 -30.51 -8.73 -15.37
CA SER A 63 -30.00 -9.36 -14.16
C SER A 63 -28.50 -9.12 -13.99
N ALA A 64 -27.74 -9.10 -15.09
CA ALA A 64 -26.31 -8.79 -15.07
C ALA A 64 -26.06 -7.35 -14.60
N VAL A 65 -26.81 -6.37 -15.11
CA VAL A 65 -26.72 -4.97 -14.64
C VAL A 65 -27.06 -4.86 -13.16
N ARG A 66 -28.17 -5.46 -12.71
CA ARG A 66 -28.52 -5.46 -11.27
C ARG A 66 -27.44 -6.10 -10.40
N ARG A 67 -26.84 -7.20 -10.86
CA ARG A 67 -25.71 -7.84 -10.17
C ARG A 67 -24.52 -6.90 -10.04
N SER A 68 -24.14 -6.20 -11.12
CA SER A 68 -23.03 -5.25 -11.09
C SER A 68 -23.32 -4.04 -10.21
N MET A 69 -24.56 -3.53 -10.20
CA MET A 69 -24.96 -2.47 -9.28
C MET A 69 -24.80 -2.91 -7.81
N ALA A 70 -25.26 -4.12 -7.47
CA ALA A 70 -25.08 -4.67 -6.12
C ALA A 70 -23.59 -4.85 -5.76
N GLN A 71 -22.76 -5.29 -6.71
CA GLN A 71 -21.31 -5.40 -6.52
C GLN A 71 -20.65 -4.04 -6.28
N ARG A 72 -21.02 -3.01 -7.06
CA ARG A 72 -20.56 -1.63 -6.86
C ARG A 72 -20.96 -1.12 -5.48
N ASP A 73 -22.21 -1.33 -5.07
CA ASP A 73 -22.69 -0.88 -3.76
C ASP A 73 -21.94 -1.59 -2.62
N ALA A 74 -21.60 -2.88 -2.78
CA ALA A 74 -20.71 -3.59 -1.85
C ALA A 74 -19.30 -2.98 -1.81
N GLN A 75 -18.71 -2.58 -2.94
CA GLN A 75 -17.41 -1.89 -2.95
C GLN A 75 -17.47 -0.52 -2.28
N ARG A 76 -18.58 0.22 -2.45
CA ARG A 76 -18.79 1.50 -1.76
C ARG A 76 -18.92 1.31 -0.26
N ALA A 77 -19.66 0.30 0.19
CA ALA A 77 -19.75 -0.06 1.60
C ALA A 77 -18.36 -0.44 2.17
N ASN A 78 -17.58 -1.22 1.43
CA ASN A 78 -16.21 -1.55 1.80
C ASN A 78 -15.32 -0.31 1.93
N LEU A 79 -15.44 0.67 1.02
CA LEU A 79 -14.72 1.95 1.12
C LEU A 79 -15.08 2.70 2.42
N HIS A 80 -16.35 2.67 2.85
CA HIS A 80 -16.75 3.25 4.13
C HIS A 80 -16.15 2.52 5.34
N VAL A 81 -16.07 1.19 5.30
CA VAL A 81 -15.41 0.38 6.34
C VAL A 81 -13.93 0.74 6.40
N VAL A 82 -13.22 0.68 5.27
CA VAL A 82 -11.80 1.05 5.19
C VAL A 82 -11.53 2.46 5.72
N ARG A 83 -12.44 3.42 5.44
CA ARG A 83 -12.32 4.77 5.99
C ARG A 83 -12.39 4.79 7.51
N ARG A 84 -13.34 4.06 8.11
CA ARG A 84 -13.48 3.97 9.56
C ARG A 84 -12.30 3.23 10.19
N ASP A 85 -11.82 2.18 9.55
CA ASP A 85 -10.65 1.43 10.01
C ASP A 85 -9.42 2.35 10.05
N VAL A 86 -9.20 3.17 9.02
CA VAL A 86 -8.12 4.17 9.01
C VAL A 86 -8.29 5.20 10.13
N GLU A 87 -9.50 5.72 10.35
CA GLU A 87 -9.78 6.67 11.44
C GLU A 87 -9.50 6.03 12.81
N GLN A 88 -9.88 4.77 13.01
CA GLN A 88 -9.62 4.00 14.22
C GLN A 88 -8.13 3.70 14.42
N ASP A 89 -7.42 3.29 13.37
CA ASP A 89 -5.99 2.98 13.41
C ASP A 89 -5.17 4.22 13.77
N VAL A 90 -5.51 5.37 13.21
CA VAL A 90 -4.90 6.67 13.58
C VAL A 90 -5.19 6.99 15.05
N GLY A 91 -6.43 6.83 15.50
CA GLY A 91 -6.80 7.03 16.90
C GLY A 91 -6.01 6.15 17.87
N ASN A 92 -5.88 4.86 17.55
CA ASN A 92 -5.12 3.88 18.32
C ASN A 92 -3.62 4.24 18.35
N ALA A 93 -3.04 4.64 17.22
CA ALA A 93 -1.64 5.05 17.15
C ALA A 93 -1.36 6.29 18.01
N TYR A 94 -2.25 7.28 18.01
CA TYR A 94 -2.14 8.45 18.88
C TYR A 94 -2.28 8.10 20.37
N ALA A 95 -3.21 7.21 20.72
CA ALA A 95 -3.35 6.73 22.09
C ALA A 95 -2.10 5.97 22.55
N ALA A 96 -1.51 5.13 21.70
CA ALA A 96 -0.26 4.45 21.99
C ALA A 96 0.91 5.43 22.18
N LEU A 97 1.00 6.47 21.35
CA LEU A 97 2.00 7.54 21.50
C LEU A 97 1.83 8.30 22.83
N ALA A 98 0.60 8.65 23.20
CA ALA A 98 0.32 9.30 24.47
C ALA A 98 0.72 8.42 25.67
N SER A 99 0.39 7.14 25.64
CA SER A 99 0.79 6.16 26.66
C SER A 99 2.31 6.00 26.73
N ALA A 100 3.01 5.93 25.60
CA ALA A 100 4.47 5.83 25.58
C ALA A 100 5.16 7.08 26.17
N ARG A 101 4.59 8.28 25.94
CA ARG A 101 5.08 9.52 26.58
C ARG A 101 4.90 9.47 28.09
N ALA A 102 3.73 9.07 28.56
CA ALA A 102 3.46 8.93 30.00
C ALA A 102 4.38 7.88 30.64
N GLN A 103 4.66 6.77 29.96
CA GLN A 103 5.58 5.74 30.43
C GLN A 103 7.01 6.26 30.57
N LEU A 104 7.49 7.05 29.59
CA LEU A 104 8.82 7.67 29.69
C LEU A 104 8.91 8.61 30.89
N GLU A 105 7.89 9.43 31.11
CA GLU A 105 7.83 10.32 32.27
C GLU A 105 7.79 9.54 33.59
N ALA A 106 7.03 8.44 33.66
CA ALA A 106 6.99 7.55 34.82
C ALA A 106 8.37 6.93 35.11
N SER A 107 9.07 6.45 34.07
CA SER A 107 10.44 5.94 34.20
C SER A 107 11.44 6.99 34.69
N ASP A 108 11.28 8.26 34.28
CA ASP A 108 12.08 9.37 34.84
C ASP A 108 11.85 9.55 36.34
N ARG A 109 10.60 9.40 36.82
CA ARG A 109 10.28 9.47 38.25
C ARG A 109 10.86 8.27 39.00
N GLN A 110 10.78 7.08 38.40
CA GLN A 110 11.34 5.84 38.96
C GLN A 110 12.86 5.96 39.19
N ILE A 111 13.61 6.48 38.21
CA ILE A 111 15.06 6.73 38.37
C ILE A 111 15.33 7.69 39.52
N ARG A 112 14.57 8.79 39.63
CA ARG A 112 14.74 9.74 40.74
C ARG A 112 14.53 9.07 42.09
N ALA A 113 13.48 8.26 42.23
CA ALA A 113 13.20 7.52 43.45
C ALA A 113 14.31 6.50 43.78
N ALA A 114 14.69 5.66 42.80
CA ALA A 114 15.73 4.66 42.96
C ALA A 114 17.09 5.30 43.33
N ARG A 115 17.42 6.47 42.75
CA ARG A 115 18.64 7.21 43.07
C ARG A 115 18.64 7.78 44.48
N ILE A 116 17.48 8.21 44.99
CA ILE A 116 17.35 8.64 46.38
C ILE A 116 17.52 7.44 47.31
N ALA A 117 16.86 6.31 47.02
CA ALA A 117 16.96 5.08 47.79
C ALA A 117 18.40 4.55 47.84
N PHE A 118 19.08 4.45 46.69
CA PHE A 118 20.49 4.06 46.61
C PHE A 118 21.40 4.94 47.48
N ARG A 119 21.24 6.27 47.41
CA ARG A 119 22.01 7.18 48.26
C ARG A 119 21.73 6.98 49.75
N GLY A 120 20.46 6.76 50.11
CA GLY A 120 20.07 6.48 51.50
C GLY A 120 20.70 5.20 52.04
N VAL A 121 20.56 4.09 51.31
CA VAL A 121 21.12 2.79 51.69
C VAL A 121 22.65 2.84 51.74
N ARG A 122 23.29 3.56 50.81
CA ARG A 122 24.74 3.77 50.83
C ARG A 122 25.20 4.50 52.08
N GLU A 123 24.49 5.56 52.49
CA GLU A 123 24.81 6.29 53.72
C GLU A 123 24.59 5.41 54.96
N GLU A 124 23.47 4.69 55.06
CA GLU A 124 23.21 3.74 56.15
C GLU A 124 24.30 2.66 56.24
N ALA A 125 24.82 2.17 55.10
CA ALA A 125 25.90 1.20 55.06
C ALA A 125 27.23 1.81 55.54
N THR A 126 27.53 3.07 55.21
CA THR A 126 28.72 3.75 55.75
C THR A 126 28.66 3.96 57.26
N LEU A 127 27.45 4.05 57.83
CA LEU A 127 27.20 4.12 59.27
C LEU A 127 27.10 2.73 59.93
N GLY A 128 27.24 1.64 59.16
CA GLY A 128 27.19 0.26 59.65
C GLY A 128 25.78 -0.28 59.91
N ALA A 129 24.72 0.44 59.55
CA ALA A 129 23.33 0.04 59.74
C ALA A 129 22.78 -0.86 58.61
N ARG A 130 23.47 -0.92 57.48
CA ARG A 130 23.15 -1.76 56.31
C ARG A 130 24.34 -2.56 55.85
N THR A 131 24.08 -3.64 55.14
CA THR A 131 25.12 -4.51 54.58
C THR A 131 25.58 -4.00 53.20
N THR A 132 26.73 -4.49 52.73
CA THR A 132 27.18 -4.26 51.36
C THR A 132 26.23 -4.85 50.32
N LEU A 133 25.55 -5.96 50.65
CA LEU A 133 24.54 -6.56 49.80
C LEU A 133 23.35 -5.62 49.59
N ASP A 134 22.87 -4.95 50.64
CA ASP A 134 21.78 -3.96 50.53
C ASP A 134 22.14 -2.83 49.55
N VAL A 135 23.40 -2.37 49.57
CA VAL A 135 23.89 -1.32 48.65
C VAL A 135 23.89 -1.81 47.21
N LEU A 136 24.35 -3.04 46.97
CA LEU A 136 24.37 -3.65 45.64
C LEU A 136 22.95 -3.87 45.10
N ASP A 137 22.02 -4.31 45.93
CA ASP A 137 20.60 -4.48 45.55
C ASP A 137 19.96 -3.13 45.17
N ALA A 138 20.28 -2.07 45.93
CA ALA A 138 19.80 -0.72 45.63
C ALA A 138 20.45 -0.12 44.36
N GLU A 139 21.73 -0.44 44.11
CA GLU A 139 22.43 -0.07 42.86
C GLU A 139 21.83 -0.79 41.66
N GLN A 140 21.57 -2.10 41.77
CA GLN A 140 20.89 -2.89 40.74
C GLN A 140 19.51 -2.31 40.44
N SER A 141 18.73 -1.96 41.47
CA SER A 141 17.41 -1.35 41.30
C SER A 141 17.45 -0.01 40.55
N LEU A 142 18.50 0.80 40.77
CA LEU A 142 18.73 2.02 40.01
C LEU A 142 19.08 1.72 38.55
N LEU A 143 19.96 0.75 38.31
CA LEU A 143 20.34 0.34 36.96
C LEU A 143 19.15 -0.20 36.16
N ASP A 144 18.29 -1.00 36.80
CA ASP A 144 17.07 -1.53 36.19
C ASP A 144 16.08 -0.40 35.83
N ALA A 145 15.97 0.63 36.67
CA ALA A 145 15.16 1.81 36.36
C ALA A 145 15.74 2.61 35.18
N GLU A 146 17.07 2.74 35.10
CA GLU A 146 17.75 3.40 33.98
C GLU A 146 17.58 2.62 32.67
N SER A 147 17.70 1.29 32.72
CA SER A 147 17.42 0.39 31.59
C SER A 147 15.96 0.48 31.11
N THR A 148 15.01 0.49 32.05
CA THR A 148 13.58 0.65 31.76
C THR A 148 13.30 1.95 31.02
N ARG A 149 13.96 3.06 31.40
CA ARG A 149 13.83 4.35 30.70
C ARG A 149 14.36 4.29 29.27
N VAL A 150 15.48 3.60 29.03
CA VAL A 150 16.02 3.43 27.67
C VAL A 150 15.00 2.70 26.79
N SER A 151 14.42 1.62 27.30
CA SER A 151 13.34 0.89 26.62
C SER A 151 12.10 1.76 26.39
N ALA A 152 11.67 2.54 27.38
CA ALA A 152 10.54 3.47 27.25
C ALA A 152 10.80 4.54 26.18
N ARG A 153 12.05 5.04 26.08
CA ARG A 153 12.45 5.99 25.05
C ARG A 153 12.42 5.36 23.65
N ALA A 154 12.89 4.13 23.50
CA ALA A 154 12.80 3.41 22.23
C ALA A 154 11.34 3.21 21.81
N ASN A 155 10.47 2.79 22.74
CA ASN A 155 9.04 2.61 22.51
C ASN A 155 8.35 3.91 22.09
N LEU A 156 8.75 5.06 22.66
CA LEU A 156 8.25 6.36 22.25
C LEU A 156 8.56 6.66 20.77
N TYR A 157 9.77 6.36 20.31
CA TYR A 157 10.12 6.54 18.90
C TYR A 157 9.32 5.62 17.99
N VAL A 158 9.16 4.34 18.35
CA VAL A 158 8.33 3.38 17.61
C VAL A 158 6.88 3.87 17.52
N ALA A 159 6.31 4.33 18.63
CA ALA A 159 4.96 4.87 18.66
C ALA A 159 4.81 6.13 17.78
N ALA A 160 5.81 7.01 17.77
CA ALA A 160 5.82 8.18 16.89
C ALA A 160 5.84 7.79 15.40
N TYR A 161 6.65 6.81 15.02
CA TYR A 161 6.66 6.29 13.64
C TYR A 161 5.38 5.54 13.29
N SER A 162 4.73 4.88 14.25
CA SER A 162 3.44 4.24 14.05
C SER A 162 2.35 5.26 13.70
N VAL A 163 2.35 6.45 14.32
CA VAL A 163 1.45 7.55 13.93
C VAL A 163 1.74 8.03 12.51
N LEU A 164 3.01 8.19 12.14
CA LEU A 164 3.38 8.55 10.76
C LEU A 164 2.93 7.47 9.76
N ALA A 165 3.03 6.19 10.12
CA ALA A 165 2.57 5.09 9.27
C ALA A 165 1.05 5.11 9.08
N ALA A 166 0.29 5.24 10.17
CA ALA A 166 -1.17 5.27 10.15
C ALA A 166 -1.72 6.48 9.38
N THR A 167 -1.02 7.62 9.43
CA THR A 167 -1.37 8.83 8.65
C THR A 167 -0.86 8.81 7.21
N GLY A 168 -0.13 7.77 6.80
CA GLY A 168 0.45 7.65 5.46
C GLY A 168 1.67 8.56 5.22
N GLN A 169 2.23 9.18 6.26
CA GLN A 169 3.38 10.07 6.21
C GLN A 169 4.71 9.36 6.50
N LEU A 170 4.70 8.04 6.74
CA LEU A 170 5.92 7.25 6.84
C LEU A 170 6.49 6.95 5.45
N THR A 171 6.86 8.01 4.73
CA THR A 171 7.44 7.90 3.39
C THR A 171 8.85 8.48 3.38
N ALA A 172 9.71 7.98 2.47
CA ALA A 172 11.05 8.53 2.27
C ALA A 172 11.02 10.03 1.94
N ARG A 173 9.95 10.49 1.27
CA ARG A 173 9.72 11.89 0.92
C ARG A 173 9.49 12.74 2.17
N ASP A 174 8.55 12.33 3.01
CA ASP A 174 8.14 13.10 4.20
C ASP A 174 9.23 13.06 5.28
N LEU A 175 9.96 11.94 5.37
CA LEU A 175 11.13 11.77 6.25
C LEU A 175 12.42 12.40 5.68
N LYS A 176 12.38 12.96 4.46
CA LYS A 176 13.53 13.58 3.78
C LYS A 176 14.76 12.66 3.71
N LEU A 177 14.55 11.38 3.46
CA LEU A 177 15.63 10.41 3.36
C LEU A 177 16.40 10.58 2.04
N PRO A 178 17.74 10.46 2.03
CA PRO A 178 18.57 10.61 0.83
C PRO A 178 18.50 9.36 -0.05
N VAL A 179 17.33 9.05 -0.60
CA VAL A 179 17.09 7.88 -1.47
C VAL A 179 16.34 8.30 -2.73
N GLN A 180 16.53 7.55 -3.82
CA GLN A 180 15.75 7.78 -5.05
C GLN A 180 14.31 7.33 -4.82
N ILE A 181 13.36 8.25 -5.01
CA ILE A 181 11.93 7.99 -4.86
C ILE A 181 11.40 7.45 -6.19
N TYR A 182 10.86 6.22 -6.19
CA TYR A 182 10.23 5.63 -7.37
C TYR A 182 8.85 6.29 -7.63
N ASP A 183 8.70 6.95 -8.78
CA ASP A 183 7.43 7.53 -9.23
C ASP A 183 6.82 6.71 -10.37
N ALA A 184 5.88 5.83 -10.05
CA ALA A 184 5.20 4.97 -11.03
C ALA A 184 4.44 5.79 -12.10
N GLY A 185 3.96 6.99 -11.77
CA GLY A 185 3.22 7.86 -12.69
C GLY A 185 4.12 8.53 -13.71
N ALA A 186 5.31 8.97 -13.29
CA ALA A 186 6.33 9.45 -14.21
C ALA A 186 6.73 8.37 -15.23
N TYR A 187 6.98 7.14 -14.77
CA TYR A 187 7.29 6.01 -15.66
C TYR A 187 6.14 5.65 -16.60
N TYR A 188 4.89 5.61 -16.11
CA TYR A 188 3.73 5.33 -16.96
C TYR A 188 3.54 6.43 -18.01
N ASN A 189 3.61 7.71 -17.62
CA ASN A 189 3.44 8.84 -18.54
C ASN A 189 4.59 8.95 -19.56
N LEU A 190 5.81 8.54 -19.20
CA LEU A 190 6.94 8.41 -20.13
C LEU A 190 6.70 7.37 -21.23
N VAL A 191 5.83 6.39 -21.00
CA VAL A 191 5.58 5.26 -21.91
C VAL A 191 4.20 5.34 -22.58
N LYS A 192 3.21 6.01 -21.97
CA LYS A 192 1.81 5.99 -22.45
C LYS A 192 1.62 6.60 -23.84
N ASP A 193 2.38 7.63 -24.17
CA ASP A 193 2.22 8.40 -25.42
C ASP A 193 3.21 7.96 -26.52
N GLY A 194 4.03 6.94 -26.27
CA GLY A 194 5.05 6.47 -27.20
C GLY A 194 4.64 5.18 -27.92
N PRO A 195 4.56 5.13 -29.27
CA PRO A 195 4.53 3.86 -29.96
C PRO A 195 5.86 3.13 -29.72
N ALA A 196 5.81 1.97 -29.02
CA ALA A 196 6.98 1.17 -28.64
C ALA A 196 7.93 0.85 -29.81
N LYS A 197 7.43 0.87 -31.06
CA LYS A 197 8.22 0.66 -32.29
C LYS A 197 9.03 1.87 -32.77
N TYR A 198 8.67 3.12 -32.42
CA TYR A 198 9.24 4.33 -33.05
C TYR A 198 9.75 5.41 -32.09
N SER A 199 9.41 5.36 -30.79
CA SER A 199 9.95 6.30 -29.79
C SER A 199 11.42 6.01 -29.45
N LYS A 200 12.24 7.06 -29.28
CA LYS A 200 13.66 6.95 -28.86
C LYS A 200 13.77 6.33 -27.45
N GLU A 201 12.77 6.58 -26.63
CA GLU A 201 12.62 6.16 -25.23
C GLU A 201 12.18 4.69 -25.15
N GLY A 202 11.30 4.21 -26.04
CA GLY A 202 10.96 2.79 -26.17
C GLY A 202 12.15 1.90 -26.55
N LYS A 203 13.06 2.41 -27.40
CA LYS A 203 14.33 1.73 -27.72
C LYS A 203 15.34 1.74 -26.57
N ALA A 204 15.23 2.68 -25.63
CA ALA A 204 16.04 2.70 -24.42
C ALA A 204 15.52 1.66 -23.40
N LEU A 205 14.20 1.54 -23.26
CA LEU A 205 13.56 0.49 -22.47
C LEU A 205 13.92 -0.92 -22.98
N ASP A 206 13.81 -1.17 -24.28
CA ASP A 206 14.11 -2.49 -24.88
C ASP A 206 15.59 -2.89 -24.66
N ARG A 207 16.47 -1.90 -24.58
CA ARG A 207 17.90 -2.09 -24.28
C ARG A 207 18.16 -2.40 -22.80
N VAL A 208 17.45 -1.73 -21.90
CA VAL A 208 17.55 -1.97 -20.44
C VAL A 208 16.91 -3.31 -20.06
N LEU A 209 15.77 -3.67 -20.66
CA LEU A 209 15.10 -4.96 -20.45
C LEU A 209 15.96 -6.12 -20.96
N ARG A 210 16.58 -6.01 -22.16
CA ARG A 210 17.55 -7.00 -22.64
C ARG A 210 18.80 -7.12 -21.76
N ALA A 211 19.27 -6.00 -21.21
CA ALA A 211 20.42 -6.01 -20.30
C ALA A 211 20.12 -6.70 -18.95
N LEU A 212 18.85 -6.80 -18.57
CA LEU A 212 18.39 -7.41 -17.32
C LEU A 212 17.94 -8.88 -17.44
N GLN A 213 18.12 -9.53 -18.61
CA GLN A 213 17.77 -10.95 -18.85
C GLN A 213 16.38 -11.34 -18.30
N LYS A 214 15.35 -10.55 -18.63
CA LYS A 214 13.97 -11.01 -18.53
C LYS A 214 13.38 -11.03 -19.93
N ASP A 215 13.31 -12.23 -20.49
CA ASP A 215 12.38 -12.55 -21.58
C ASP A 215 10.93 -12.42 -21.07
#